data_AF-A0A953IU06-F1
#
_entry.id   AF-A0A953IU06-F1
#
_cell.length_a   1.000
_cell.length_b   1.000
_cell.length_c   1.000
_cell.angle_alpha   90.00
_cell.angle_beta   90.00
_cell.angle_gamma   90.00
#
_symmetry.space_group_name_H-M   'P 1'
#
loop_
_entity.id
_entity.type
_entity.pdbx_description
1 polymer ?
#
loop_
_entity_poly.entity_id
_entity_poly.type
_entity_poly.pdbx_seq_one_letter_code
_entity_poly.pdbx_strand_id
1 'polypeptide(L)'
;MKKRHSVGFLLSVLGGLFGVLLMALATASTYSEWKNVRATQEAAEVNAAADALLVAIERLTLERGLTNTALNNETAVAAAAGDAIKSRRRDMQKAMATGWPVLSQLGYLAEGDLIKKAAAAVAAIDDLRQKADQMIARPKAERDGAVQKEWYPTLTRGIQALSQVWEAATQRLAMLDPTIASLNDIKGLTAAMREYTGRERALLGAGKAIAIEKRIEVADWRGRAALAWDQVTTIFPKSATPPAIADALKVVRERFFGAYAPVRDKVYQNLIAGSPAGVSPKEWADISNPGLNAIVGVRDAAISAGAAHLSQRASTAQRSLAINLGLMAAALILTIAVYLISRNRVSLPLTRIAETLRQLTDGKLDL
;
A
#
# COMPACT_ATOMS: atom_id res chain seq x y z
N MET A 1 66.03 17.36 -26.87
CA MET A 1 66.02 15.92 -26.55
C MET A 1 64.70 15.56 -25.88
N LYS A 2 63.89 14.68 -26.49
CA LYS A 2 62.59 14.25 -25.91
C LYS A 2 62.86 13.40 -24.66
N LYS A 3 62.34 13.82 -23.49
CA LYS A 3 62.32 12.99 -22.27
C LYS A 3 61.53 11.71 -22.59
N ARG A 4 62.21 10.59 -22.84
CA ARG A 4 61.56 9.27 -22.94
C ARG A 4 61.19 8.85 -21.52
N HIS A 5 59.90 8.76 -21.24
CA HIS A 5 59.41 8.25 -19.96
C HIS A 5 59.84 6.78 -19.80
N SER A 6 60.36 6.43 -18.62
CA SER A 6 60.70 5.05 -18.26
C SER A 6 59.45 4.17 -18.34
N VAL A 7 59.58 2.95 -18.87
CA VAL A 7 58.50 1.95 -18.94
C VAL A 7 57.87 1.71 -17.57
N GLY A 8 58.66 1.77 -16.49
CA GLY A 8 58.17 1.65 -15.12
C GLY A 8 57.22 2.78 -14.70
N PHE A 9 57.50 4.01 -15.13
CA PHE A 9 56.62 5.16 -14.86
C PHE A 9 55.28 5.01 -15.58
N LEU A 10 55.29 4.59 -16.85
CA LEU A 10 54.06 4.37 -17.63
C LEU A 10 53.19 3.25 -17.04
N LEU A 11 53.81 2.16 -16.59
CA LEU A 11 53.10 1.05 -15.92
C LEU A 11 52.48 1.47 -14.59
N SER A 12 53.18 2.26 -13.77
CA SER A 12 52.62 2.78 -12.51
C SER A 12 51.47 3.76 -12.74
N VAL A 13 51.58 4.63 -13.75
CA VAL A 13 50.51 5.58 -14.12
C VAL A 13 49.27 4.84 -14.65
N LEU A 14 49.46 3.87 -15.55
CA LEU A 14 48.37 3.04 -16.07
C LEU A 14 47.69 2.23 -14.95
N GLY A 15 48.47 1.56 -14.09
CA GLY A 15 47.93 0.82 -12.95
C GLY A 15 47.17 1.71 -11.97
N GLY A 16 47.68 2.92 -11.71
CA GLY A 16 46.98 3.94 -10.92
C GLY A 16 45.66 4.38 -11.54
N LEU A 17 45.65 4.67 -12.85
CA LEU A 17 44.43 5.02 -13.60
C LEU A 17 43.39 3.91 -13.57
N PHE A 18 43.81 2.65 -13.80
CA PHE A 18 42.90 1.49 -13.68
C PHE A 18 42.36 1.33 -12.26
N GLY A 19 43.19 1.51 -11.23
CA GLY A 19 42.76 1.49 -9.83
C GLY A 19 41.72 2.56 -9.52
N VAL A 20 41.95 3.80 -9.97
CA VAL A 20 40.98 4.90 -9.81
C VAL A 20 39.66 4.59 -10.53
N LEU A 21 39.73 4.09 -11.76
CA LEU A 21 38.53 3.72 -12.52
C LEU A 21 37.73 2.61 -11.84
N LEU A 22 38.40 1.54 -11.39
CA LEU A 22 37.77 0.44 -10.65
C LEU A 22 37.12 0.94 -9.36
N MET A 23 37.80 1.81 -8.61
CA MET A 23 37.24 2.42 -7.40
C MET A 23 36.04 3.32 -7.69
N ALA A 24 36.09 4.11 -8.77
CA ALA A 24 34.97 4.95 -9.18
C ALA A 24 33.73 4.13 -9.54
N LEU A 25 33.90 3.04 -10.31
CA LEU A 25 32.82 2.12 -10.66
C LEU A 25 32.26 1.39 -9.43
N ALA A 26 33.12 0.86 -8.56
CA ALA A 26 32.70 0.20 -7.33
C ALA A 26 31.93 1.14 -6.39
N THR A 27 32.38 2.39 -6.27
CA THR A 27 31.70 3.42 -5.49
C THR A 27 30.34 3.76 -6.09
N ALA A 28 30.26 3.97 -7.40
CA ALA A 28 29.00 4.27 -8.10
C ALA A 28 27.98 3.12 -7.95
N SER A 29 28.43 1.87 -8.11
CA SER A 29 27.60 0.68 -7.94
C SER A 29 27.09 0.56 -6.49
N THR A 30 27.98 0.69 -5.51
CA THR A 30 27.62 0.65 -4.08
C THR A 30 26.63 1.76 -3.72
N TYR A 31 26.84 2.97 -4.22
CA TYR A 31 25.95 4.09 -4.00
C TYR A 31 24.56 3.89 -4.64
N SER A 32 24.51 3.25 -5.82
CA SER A 32 23.25 2.85 -6.46
C SER A 32 22.49 1.83 -5.61
N GLU A 33 23.16 0.80 -5.09
CA GLU A 33 22.53 -0.18 -4.20
C GLU A 33 22.06 0.43 -2.88
N TRP A 34 22.82 1.37 -2.31
CA TRP A 34 22.40 2.09 -1.12
C TRP A 34 21.12 2.90 -1.36
N LYS A 35 21.01 3.58 -2.51
CA LYS A 35 19.76 4.25 -2.92
C LYS A 35 18.61 3.27 -3.09
N ASN A 36 18.86 2.11 -3.68
CA ASN A 36 17.87 1.06 -3.89
C ASN A 36 17.32 0.50 -2.56
N VAL A 37 18.20 0.27 -1.58
CA VAL A 37 17.80 -0.13 -0.21
C VAL A 37 16.89 0.93 0.40
N ARG A 38 17.31 2.21 0.37
CA ARG A 38 16.53 3.32 0.94
C ARG A 38 15.16 3.47 0.28
N ALA A 39 15.12 3.43 -1.06
CA ALA A 39 13.87 3.54 -1.82
C ALA A 39 12.91 2.37 -1.53
N THR A 40 13.43 1.15 -1.37
CA THR A 40 12.61 -0.02 -1.04
C THR A 40 12.05 0.04 0.38
N GLN A 41 12.84 0.54 1.34
CA GLN A 41 12.38 0.75 2.72
C GLN A 41 11.29 1.81 2.79
N GLU A 42 11.50 2.96 2.14
CA GLU A 42 10.51 4.03 2.06
C GLU A 42 9.21 3.54 1.38
N ALA A 43 9.32 2.78 0.29
CA ALA A 43 8.16 2.18 -0.37
C ALA A 43 7.40 1.21 0.55
N ALA A 44 8.11 0.42 1.36
CA ALA A 44 7.51 -0.49 2.33
C ALA A 44 6.75 0.25 3.44
N GLU A 45 7.33 1.32 3.98
CA GLU A 45 6.70 2.16 5.01
C GLU A 45 5.45 2.86 4.47
N VAL A 46 5.54 3.48 3.29
CA VAL A 46 4.40 4.14 2.65
C VAL A 46 3.30 3.13 2.29
N ASN A 47 3.66 1.95 1.79
CA ASN A 47 2.67 0.90 1.50
C ASN A 47 1.95 0.43 2.77
N ALA A 48 2.69 0.16 3.85
CA ALA A 48 2.10 -0.26 5.13
C ALA A 48 1.16 0.83 5.70
N ALA A 49 1.55 2.10 5.56
CA ALA A 49 0.74 3.22 5.99
C ALA A 49 -0.55 3.37 5.15
N ALA A 50 -0.44 3.19 3.83
CA ALA A 50 -1.61 3.17 2.93
C ALA A 50 -2.53 1.97 3.23
N ASP A 51 -1.97 0.78 3.50
CA ASP A 51 -2.76 -0.40 3.88
C ASP A 51 -3.53 -0.17 5.19
N ALA A 52 -2.90 0.47 6.19
CA ALA A 52 -3.57 0.87 7.42
C ALA A 52 -4.69 1.89 7.16
N LEU A 53 -4.47 2.89 6.30
CA LEU A 53 -5.52 3.84 5.91
C LEU A 53 -6.71 3.14 5.22
N LEU A 54 -6.45 2.16 4.35
CA LEU A 54 -7.51 1.40 3.71
C LEU A 54 -8.35 0.58 4.71
N VAL A 55 -7.71 0.03 5.75
CA VAL A 55 -8.42 -0.60 6.86
C VAL A 55 -9.28 0.43 7.61
N ALA A 56 -8.75 1.63 7.88
CA ALA A 56 -9.52 2.70 8.52
C ALA A 56 -10.78 3.09 7.70
N ILE A 57 -10.64 3.21 6.37
CA ILE A 57 -11.74 3.50 5.44
C ILE A 57 -12.82 2.42 5.51
N GLU A 58 -12.44 1.15 5.54
CA GLU A 58 -13.39 0.03 5.68
C GLU A 58 -14.14 0.11 7.02
N ARG A 59 -13.42 0.35 8.13
CA ARG A 59 -14.03 0.46 9.46
C ARG A 59 -15.00 1.63 9.54
N LEU A 60 -14.66 2.78 8.94
CA LEU A 60 -15.55 3.93 8.82
C LEU A 60 -16.77 3.63 7.95
N THR A 61 -16.60 2.89 6.86
CA THR A 61 -17.70 2.42 5.99
C THR A 61 -18.70 1.55 6.75
N LEU A 62 -18.19 0.63 7.58
CA LEU A 62 -19.02 -0.23 8.43
C LEU A 62 -19.76 0.58 9.51
N GLU A 63 -19.07 1.51 10.17
CA GLU A 63 -19.68 2.40 11.15
C GLU A 63 -20.81 3.24 10.53
N ARG A 64 -20.59 3.79 9.33
CA ARG A 64 -21.61 4.55 8.59
C ARG A 64 -22.88 3.74 8.44
N GLY A 65 -22.76 2.49 8.00
CA GLY A 65 -23.89 1.59 7.82
C GLY A 65 -24.58 1.24 9.14
N LEU A 66 -23.82 0.77 10.15
CA LEU A 66 -24.37 0.33 11.44
C LEU A 66 -25.12 1.45 12.17
N THR A 67 -24.51 2.63 12.24
CA THR A 67 -25.10 3.78 12.92
C THR A 67 -26.29 4.32 12.13
N ASN A 68 -26.24 4.30 10.79
CA ASN A 68 -27.41 4.66 9.96
C ASN A 68 -28.58 3.72 10.23
N THR A 69 -28.36 2.41 10.31
CA THR A 69 -29.41 1.45 10.68
C THR A 69 -29.98 1.77 12.06
N ALA A 70 -29.12 2.00 13.06
CA ALA A 70 -29.55 2.35 14.41
C ALA A 70 -30.40 3.64 14.45
N LEU A 71 -29.98 4.69 13.72
CA LEU A 71 -30.72 5.95 13.60
C LEU A 71 -32.09 5.80 12.92
N ASN A 72 -32.28 4.78 12.08
CA ASN A 72 -33.52 4.54 11.34
C ASN A 72 -34.49 3.56 12.03
N ASN A 73 -34.02 2.78 13.00
CA ASN A 73 -34.81 1.81 13.76
C ASN A 73 -35.84 2.50 14.67
N GLU A 74 -37.01 1.89 14.87
CA GLU A 74 -38.08 2.46 15.71
C GLU A 74 -37.68 2.52 17.20
N THR A 75 -36.99 1.50 17.68
CA THR A 75 -36.56 1.38 19.08
C THR A 75 -35.13 1.91 19.28
N ALA A 76 -34.79 2.16 20.54
CA ALA A 76 -33.41 2.43 20.95
C ALA A 76 -32.47 1.28 20.55
N VAL A 77 -31.20 1.62 20.31
CA VAL A 77 -30.18 0.65 19.92
C VAL A 77 -29.96 -0.38 21.03
N ALA A 78 -29.95 -1.66 20.66
CA ALA A 78 -29.57 -2.73 21.59
C ALA A 78 -28.08 -2.62 21.94
N ALA A 79 -27.72 -3.02 23.17
CA ALA A 79 -26.34 -2.94 23.67
C ALA A 79 -25.32 -3.56 22.69
N ALA A 80 -25.58 -4.77 22.20
CA ALA A 80 -24.70 -5.45 21.25
C ALA A 80 -24.49 -4.67 19.93
N ALA A 81 -25.51 -3.99 19.42
CA ALA A 81 -25.39 -3.15 18.22
C ALA A 81 -24.62 -1.87 18.51
N GLY A 82 -24.82 -1.25 19.68
CA GLY A 82 -24.01 -0.13 20.16
C GLY A 82 -22.54 -0.49 20.33
N ASP A 83 -22.24 -1.66 20.89
CA ASP A 83 -20.88 -2.15 21.06
C ASP A 83 -20.20 -2.45 19.71
N ALA A 84 -20.95 -2.98 18.74
CA ALA A 84 -20.45 -3.16 17.39
C ALA A 84 -20.05 -1.84 16.74
N ILE A 85 -20.86 -0.76 16.87
CA ILE A 85 -20.52 0.58 16.38
C ILE A 85 -19.24 1.09 17.05
N LYS A 86 -19.17 1.03 18.39
CA LYS A 86 -17.99 1.46 19.15
C LYS A 86 -16.74 0.67 18.78
N SER A 87 -16.87 -0.63 18.52
CA SER A 87 -15.76 -1.45 18.05
C SER A 87 -15.21 -0.96 16.72
N ARG A 88 -16.07 -0.66 15.73
CA ARG A 88 -15.60 -0.15 14.43
C ARG A 88 -14.90 1.18 14.54
N ARG A 89 -15.35 2.07 15.43
CA ARG A 89 -14.67 3.33 15.72
C ARG A 89 -13.28 3.11 16.31
N ARG A 90 -13.14 2.23 17.30
CA ARG A 90 -11.82 1.87 17.88
C ARG A 90 -10.89 1.27 16.84
N ASP A 91 -11.40 0.35 16.01
CA ASP A 91 -10.63 -0.28 14.94
C ASP A 91 -10.15 0.76 13.91
N MET A 92 -11.02 1.72 13.55
CA MET A 92 -10.66 2.84 12.66
C MET A 92 -9.57 3.71 13.29
N GLN A 93 -9.72 4.12 14.56
CA GLN A 93 -8.73 4.93 15.27
C GLN A 93 -7.38 4.23 15.35
N LYS A 94 -7.35 2.93 15.66
CA LYS A 94 -6.13 2.13 15.68
C LYS A 94 -5.45 2.13 14.30
N ALA A 95 -6.21 1.92 13.23
CA ALA A 95 -5.67 1.91 11.88
C ALA A 95 -5.16 3.30 11.43
N MET A 96 -5.87 4.38 11.80
CA MET A 96 -5.40 5.75 11.59
C MET A 96 -4.12 6.04 12.36
N ALA A 97 -4.01 5.62 13.62
CA ALA A 97 -2.80 5.81 14.42
C ALA A 97 -1.56 5.12 13.81
N THR A 98 -1.75 4.02 13.08
CA THR A 98 -0.68 3.35 12.35
C THR A 98 -0.29 4.09 11.07
N GLY A 99 -1.25 4.46 10.21
CA GLY A 99 -0.93 4.98 8.86
C GLY A 99 -0.77 6.50 8.79
N TRP A 100 -1.57 7.25 9.54
CA TRP A 100 -1.66 8.70 9.41
C TRP A 100 -0.35 9.46 9.73
N PRO A 101 0.45 9.09 10.74
CA PRO A 101 1.71 9.78 11.03
C PRO A 101 2.70 9.75 9.87
N VAL A 102 2.70 8.67 9.07
CA VAL A 102 3.55 8.55 7.87
C VAL A 102 2.94 9.36 6.73
N LEU A 103 1.66 9.12 6.41
CA LEU A 103 1.02 9.73 5.24
C LEU A 103 0.94 11.27 5.35
N SER A 104 0.68 11.80 6.54
CA SER A 104 0.56 13.25 6.75
C SER A 104 1.87 14.03 6.59
N GLN A 105 3.03 13.33 6.62
CA GLN A 105 4.35 13.94 6.44
C GLN A 105 4.84 13.89 4.98
N LEU A 106 4.11 13.19 4.10
CA LEU A 106 4.47 13.11 2.69
C LEU A 106 4.16 14.44 2.00
N GLY A 107 5.21 15.19 1.62
CA GLY A 107 5.09 16.53 1.04
C GLY A 107 4.12 16.61 -0.14
N TYR A 108 4.16 15.62 -1.04
CA TYR A 108 3.26 15.57 -2.20
C TYR A 108 1.77 15.36 -1.85
N LEU A 109 1.46 14.82 -0.67
CA LEU A 109 0.08 14.73 -0.17
C LEU A 109 -0.35 16.02 0.54
N ALA A 110 0.59 16.69 1.21
CA ALA A 110 0.34 17.95 1.90
C ALA A 110 0.14 19.12 0.93
N GLU A 111 0.96 19.20 -0.14
CA GLU A 111 0.88 20.24 -1.17
C GLU A 111 -0.45 20.24 -1.93
N GLY A 112 -1.09 19.07 -2.07
CA GLY A 112 -2.40 18.91 -2.71
C GLY A 112 -3.62 19.22 -1.83
N ASP A 113 -3.42 19.69 -0.59
CA ASP A 113 -4.47 19.94 0.43
C ASP A 113 -5.26 18.66 0.83
N LEU A 114 -4.82 17.47 0.38
CA LEU A 114 -5.50 16.19 0.64
C LEU A 114 -5.51 15.86 2.12
N ILE A 115 -4.36 16.05 2.79
CA ILE A 115 -4.22 15.82 4.24
C ILE A 115 -5.15 16.74 5.04
N LYS A 116 -5.21 18.04 4.69
CA LYS A 116 -6.06 19.01 5.38
C LYS A 116 -7.55 18.69 5.19
N LYS A 117 -7.98 18.37 3.96
CA LYS A 117 -9.36 17.99 3.66
C LYS A 117 -9.78 16.72 4.40
N ALA A 118 -8.93 15.69 4.40
CA ALA A 118 -9.18 14.45 5.11
C ALA A 118 -9.23 14.67 6.64
N ALA A 119 -8.31 15.46 7.20
CA ALA A 119 -8.32 15.81 8.63
C ALA A 119 -9.61 16.54 9.02
N ALA A 120 -10.03 17.54 8.23
CA ALA A 120 -11.27 18.28 8.46
C ALA A 120 -12.50 17.36 8.37
N ALA A 121 -12.51 16.42 7.43
CA ALA A 121 -13.61 15.47 7.29
C ALA A 121 -13.68 14.48 8.47
N VAL A 122 -12.53 14.01 8.98
CA VAL A 122 -12.48 13.17 10.19
C VAL A 122 -12.98 13.94 11.41
N ALA A 123 -12.57 15.20 11.59
CA ALA A 123 -13.06 16.04 12.68
C ALA A 123 -14.59 16.24 12.62
N ALA A 124 -15.14 16.51 11.44
CA ALA A 124 -16.60 16.62 11.27
C ALA A 124 -17.35 15.32 11.58
N ILE A 125 -16.73 14.16 11.31
CA ILE A 125 -17.28 12.86 11.71
C ILE A 125 -17.27 12.72 13.24
N ASP A 126 -16.16 13.07 13.89
CA ASP A 126 -16.02 13.00 15.35
C ASP A 126 -17.06 13.85 16.08
N ASP A 127 -17.30 15.07 15.61
CA ASP A 127 -18.35 15.94 16.14
C ASP A 127 -19.76 15.32 15.98
N LEU A 128 -20.01 14.69 14.83
CA LEU A 128 -21.30 14.07 14.54
C LEU A 128 -21.54 12.77 15.32
N ARG A 129 -20.48 12.01 15.63
CA ARG A 129 -20.57 10.77 16.44
C ARG A 129 -21.22 11.01 17.79
N GLN A 130 -20.89 12.11 18.46
CA GLN A 130 -21.46 12.44 19.76
C GLN A 130 -22.98 12.64 19.70
N LYS A 131 -23.45 13.39 18.69
CA LYS A 131 -24.88 13.61 18.44
C LYS A 131 -25.59 12.30 18.08
N ALA A 132 -24.97 11.50 17.20
CA ALA A 132 -25.52 10.22 16.79
C ALA A 132 -25.69 9.26 17.98
N ASP A 133 -24.69 9.19 18.88
CA ASP A 133 -24.73 8.31 20.06
C ASP A 133 -25.88 8.67 21.02
N GLN A 134 -26.14 9.98 21.20
CA GLN A 134 -27.29 10.44 21.99
C GLN A 134 -28.62 10.05 21.33
N MET A 135 -28.72 10.13 20.00
CA MET A 135 -29.95 9.84 19.28
C MET A 135 -30.25 8.33 19.21
N ILE A 136 -29.26 7.49 18.94
CA ILE A 136 -29.47 6.04 18.82
C ILE A 136 -29.89 5.40 20.15
N ALA A 137 -29.61 6.04 21.29
CA ALA A 137 -30.04 5.60 22.62
C ALA A 137 -31.54 5.86 22.90
N ARG A 138 -32.24 6.60 22.03
CA ARG A 138 -33.65 6.97 22.20
C ARG A 138 -34.56 6.25 21.20
N PRO A 139 -35.86 6.08 21.50
CA PRO A 139 -36.86 5.73 20.50
C PRO A 139 -36.89 6.75 19.35
N LYS A 140 -37.27 6.32 18.15
CA LYS A 140 -37.22 7.15 16.94
C LYS A 140 -38.02 8.45 17.03
N ALA A 141 -39.16 8.42 17.71
CA ALA A 141 -40.02 9.60 17.89
C ALA A 141 -39.35 10.73 18.68
N GLU A 142 -38.29 10.44 19.45
CA GLU A 142 -37.57 11.40 20.29
C GLU A 142 -36.23 11.84 19.68
N ARG A 143 -35.95 11.43 18.43
CA ARG A 143 -34.69 11.74 17.74
C ARG A 143 -34.81 13.03 16.92
N ASP A 144 -33.73 13.78 16.88
CA ASP A 144 -33.56 14.87 15.93
C ASP A 144 -33.35 14.31 14.52
N GLY A 145 -34.30 14.59 13.63
CA GLY A 145 -34.24 14.19 12.22
C GLY A 145 -33.06 14.79 11.45
N ALA A 146 -32.46 15.90 11.91
CA ALA A 146 -31.29 16.50 11.30
C ALA A 146 -30.07 15.55 11.39
N VAL A 147 -29.85 14.92 12.54
CA VAL A 147 -28.74 13.96 12.74
C VAL A 147 -28.87 12.78 11.79
N GLN A 148 -30.07 12.24 11.62
CA GLN A 148 -30.34 11.14 10.70
C GLN A 148 -30.06 11.55 9.23
N LYS A 149 -30.44 12.77 8.85
CA LYS A 149 -30.23 13.31 7.49
C LYS A 149 -28.76 13.59 7.19
N GLU A 150 -28.00 14.08 8.17
CA GLU A 150 -26.59 14.45 8.01
C GLU A 150 -25.61 13.29 8.12
N TRP A 151 -25.97 12.23 8.85
CA TRP A 151 -25.08 11.10 9.15
C TRP A 151 -24.47 10.46 7.90
N TYR A 152 -25.32 9.96 7.00
CA TYR A 152 -24.85 9.20 5.85
C TYR A 152 -24.02 10.08 4.88
N PRO A 153 -24.44 11.30 4.51
CA PRO A 153 -23.65 12.19 3.66
C PRO A 153 -22.30 12.60 4.28
N THR A 154 -22.25 12.92 5.58
CA THR A 154 -21.02 13.36 6.24
C THR A 154 -19.96 12.26 6.28
N LEU A 155 -20.34 11.04 6.66
CA LEU A 155 -19.38 9.92 6.66
C LEU A 155 -18.97 9.51 5.24
N THR A 156 -19.88 9.65 4.25
CA THR A 156 -19.53 9.40 2.84
C THR A 156 -18.47 10.38 2.34
N ARG A 157 -18.58 11.67 2.68
CA ARG A 157 -17.55 12.67 2.36
C ARG A 157 -16.21 12.36 3.02
N GLY A 158 -16.21 11.92 4.28
CA GLY A 158 -14.97 11.51 4.96
C GLY A 158 -14.34 10.25 4.36
N ILE A 159 -15.14 9.26 3.98
CA ILE A 159 -14.66 8.08 3.23
C ILE A 159 -13.98 8.52 1.93
N GLN A 160 -14.62 9.39 1.15
CA GLN A 160 -14.06 9.91 -0.09
C GLN A 160 -12.75 10.68 0.13
N ALA A 161 -12.69 11.56 1.14
CA ALA A 161 -11.48 12.32 1.44
C ALA A 161 -10.31 11.41 1.84
N LEU A 162 -10.55 10.38 2.65
CA LEU A 162 -9.54 9.39 3.02
C LEU A 162 -9.14 8.51 1.82
N SER A 163 -10.09 8.14 0.96
CA SER A 163 -9.80 7.40 -0.27
C SER A 163 -8.90 8.19 -1.23
N GLN A 164 -9.09 9.50 -1.36
CA GLN A 164 -8.20 10.34 -2.18
C GLN A 164 -6.76 10.38 -1.63
N VAL A 165 -6.58 10.40 -0.31
CA VAL A 165 -5.25 10.28 0.31
C VAL A 165 -4.63 8.92 -0.01
N TRP A 166 -5.42 7.83 0.10
CA TRP A 166 -4.97 6.48 -0.22
C TRP A 166 -4.57 6.31 -1.70
N GLU A 167 -5.39 6.80 -2.62
CA GLU A 167 -5.12 6.78 -4.07
C GLU A 167 -3.83 7.54 -4.42
N ALA A 168 -3.66 8.75 -3.88
CA ALA A 168 -2.46 9.56 -4.13
C ALA A 168 -1.19 8.91 -3.54
N ALA A 169 -1.28 8.31 -2.34
CA ALA A 169 -0.17 7.58 -1.73
C ALA A 169 0.24 6.35 -2.55
N THR A 170 -0.74 5.60 -3.05
CA THR A 170 -0.50 4.36 -3.80
C THR A 170 -0.03 4.60 -5.25
N GLN A 171 -0.42 5.72 -5.86
CA GLN A 171 0.04 6.09 -7.21
C GLN A 171 1.57 6.28 -7.28
N ARG A 172 2.19 6.83 -6.23
CA ARG A 172 3.65 6.98 -6.16
C ARG A 172 4.35 5.62 -6.09
N LEU A 173 3.79 4.69 -5.32
CA LEU A 173 4.30 3.31 -5.21
C LEU A 173 4.21 2.57 -6.54
N ALA A 174 3.15 2.80 -7.31
CA ALA A 174 2.96 2.17 -8.61
C ALA A 174 4.06 2.52 -9.63
N MET A 175 4.65 3.71 -9.53
CA MET A 175 5.80 4.11 -10.37
C MET A 175 7.10 3.41 -9.98
N LEU A 176 7.19 2.86 -8.76
CA LEU A 176 8.40 2.24 -8.23
C LEU A 176 8.39 0.72 -8.40
N ASP A 177 7.22 0.09 -8.27
CA ASP A 177 7.08 -1.36 -8.32
C ASP A 177 5.76 -1.78 -8.99
N PRO A 178 5.80 -2.39 -10.19
CA PRO A 178 4.59 -2.77 -10.92
C PRO A 178 3.79 -3.88 -10.23
N THR A 179 4.43 -4.74 -9.43
CA THR A 179 3.71 -5.76 -8.65
C THR A 179 2.90 -5.09 -7.55
N ILE A 180 3.46 -4.07 -6.88
CA ILE A 180 2.72 -3.27 -5.90
C ILE A 180 1.61 -2.45 -6.55
N ALA A 181 1.80 -1.94 -7.77
CA ALA A 181 0.73 -1.31 -8.54
C ALA A 181 -0.48 -2.27 -8.70
N SER A 182 -0.25 -3.46 -9.25
CA SER A 182 -1.31 -4.46 -9.46
C SER A 182 -1.96 -4.90 -8.14
N LEU A 183 -1.20 -5.04 -7.06
CA LEU A 183 -1.75 -5.38 -5.75
C LEU A 183 -2.60 -4.23 -5.18
N ASN A 184 -2.20 -2.98 -5.37
CA ASN A 184 -2.99 -1.82 -4.97
C ASN A 184 -4.28 -1.70 -5.79
N ASP A 185 -4.24 -2.02 -7.09
CA ASP A 185 -5.46 -2.09 -7.91
C ASP A 185 -6.45 -3.13 -7.35
N ILE A 186 -5.97 -4.33 -6.98
CA ILE A 186 -6.83 -5.33 -6.31
C ILE A 186 -7.43 -4.77 -5.02
N LYS A 187 -6.63 -4.13 -4.18
CA LYS A 187 -7.08 -3.54 -2.91
C LYS A 187 -8.19 -2.50 -3.15
N GLY A 188 -7.98 -1.58 -4.08
CA GLY A 188 -8.92 -0.50 -4.41
C GLY A 188 -10.23 -1.02 -5.01
N LEU A 189 -10.14 -1.92 -6.00
CA LEU A 189 -11.31 -2.52 -6.63
C LEU A 189 -12.11 -3.38 -5.66
N THR A 190 -11.43 -4.14 -4.79
CA THR A 190 -12.10 -4.92 -3.75
C THR A 190 -12.82 -4.02 -2.76
N ALA A 191 -12.22 -2.89 -2.36
CA ALA A 191 -12.87 -1.89 -1.53
C ALA A 191 -14.09 -1.27 -2.21
N ALA A 192 -14.00 -0.96 -3.51
CA ALA A 192 -15.12 -0.45 -4.30
C ALA A 192 -16.26 -1.48 -4.40
N MET A 193 -15.95 -2.74 -4.72
CA MET A 193 -16.93 -3.83 -4.73
C MET A 193 -17.63 -3.94 -3.37
N ARG A 194 -16.86 -3.92 -2.27
CA ARG A 194 -17.39 -4.01 -0.92
C ARG A 194 -18.28 -2.83 -0.55
N GLU A 195 -17.93 -1.62 -0.98
CA GLU A 195 -18.73 -0.42 -0.76
C GLU A 195 -20.11 -0.55 -1.42
N TYR A 196 -20.16 -0.78 -2.73
CA TYR A 196 -21.43 -0.80 -3.47
C TYR A 196 -22.32 -1.98 -3.07
N THR A 197 -21.76 -3.17 -2.88
CA THR A 197 -22.50 -4.33 -2.34
C THR A 197 -22.98 -4.11 -0.91
N GLY A 198 -22.24 -3.32 -0.12
CA GLY A 198 -22.62 -2.89 1.22
C GLY A 198 -23.81 -1.93 1.22
N ARG A 199 -23.84 -0.96 0.29
CA ARG A 199 -24.96 -0.01 0.13
C ARG A 199 -26.24 -0.75 -0.22
N GLU A 200 -26.16 -1.64 -1.19
CA GLU A 200 -27.27 -2.50 -1.58
C GLU A 200 -27.75 -3.34 -0.39
N ARG A 201 -26.83 -4.01 0.32
CA ARG A 201 -27.16 -4.83 1.50
C ARG A 201 -27.92 -4.05 2.57
N ALA A 202 -27.55 -2.80 2.80
CA ALA A 202 -28.22 -1.92 3.76
C ALA A 202 -29.63 -1.53 3.29
N LEU A 203 -29.79 -1.17 2.01
CA LEU A 203 -31.09 -0.84 1.42
C LEU A 203 -32.06 -2.02 1.51
N LEU A 204 -31.63 -3.21 1.07
CA LEU A 204 -32.46 -4.42 1.09
C LEU A 204 -32.81 -4.84 2.53
N GLY A 205 -31.86 -4.69 3.46
CA GLY A 205 -32.06 -5.01 4.87
C GLY A 205 -33.11 -4.14 5.58
N ALA A 206 -33.49 -2.99 5.00
CA ALA A 206 -34.60 -2.18 5.52
C ALA A 206 -35.97 -2.85 5.31
N GLY A 207 -36.06 -3.83 4.40
CA GLY A 207 -37.28 -4.62 4.16
C GLY A 207 -38.47 -3.82 3.61
N LYS A 208 -38.24 -2.59 3.14
CA LYS A 208 -39.28 -1.69 2.59
C LYS A 208 -39.34 -1.82 1.08
N ALA A 209 -40.52 -1.57 0.51
CA ALA A 209 -40.70 -1.50 -0.93
C ALA A 209 -39.74 -0.47 -1.56
N ILE A 210 -39.16 -0.82 -2.72
CA ILE A 210 -38.16 0.00 -3.39
C ILE A 210 -38.82 0.84 -4.48
N ALA A 211 -38.81 2.16 -4.27
CA ALA A 211 -39.27 3.16 -5.23
C ALA A 211 -38.48 3.08 -6.56
N ILE A 212 -39.12 3.47 -7.66
CA ILE A 212 -38.57 3.33 -9.02
C ILE A 212 -37.23 4.06 -9.17
N GLU A 213 -37.14 5.26 -8.62
CA GLU A 213 -35.94 6.11 -8.63
C GLU A 213 -34.77 5.39 -7.96
N LYS A 214 -35.06 4.66 -6.87
CA LYS A 214 -34.05 3.93 -6.11
C LYS A 214 -33.56 2.68 -6.85
N ARG A 215 -34.34 2.13 -7.79
CA ARG A 215 -33.94 0.98 -8.62
C ARG A 215 -32.77 1.34 -9.55
N ILE A 216 -32.75 2.58 -10.06
CA ILE A 216 -31.66 3.08 -10.91
C ILE A 216 -30.35 3.13 -10.11
N GLU A 217 -30.40 3.62 -8.87
CA GLU A 217 -29.21 3.62 -8.00
C GLU A 217 -28.72 2.19 -7.69
N VAL A 218 -29.63 1.25 -7.42
CA VAL A 218 -29.25 -0.16 -7.19
C VAL A 218 -28.60 -0.77 -8.42
N ALA A 219 -29.11 -0.46 -9.62
CA ALA A 219 -28.51 -0.91 -10.87
C ALA A 219 -27.09 -0.35 -11.07
N ASP A 220 -26.87 0.94 -10.79
CA ASP A 220 -25.53 1.56 -10.81
C ASP A 220 -24.58 0.87 -9.81
N TRP A 221 -25.01 0.66 -8.56
CA TRP A 221 -24.18 -0.01 -7.55
C TRP A 221 -23.81 -1.43 -7.96
N ARG A 222 -24.77 -2.20 -8.49
CA ARG A 222 -24.53 -3.56 -9.00
C ARG A 222 -23.56 -3.55 -10.18
N GLY A 223 -23.71 -2.63 -11.12
CA GLY A 223 -22.81 -2.48 -12.27
C GLY A 223 -21.38 -2.17 -11.84
N ARG A 224 -21.19 -1.23 -10.91
CA ARG A 224 -19.87 -0.89 -10.36
C ARG A 224 -19.22 -2.05 -9.60
N ALA A 225 -20.02 -2.78 -8.81
CA ALA A 225 -19.52 -3.97 -8.11
C ALA A 225 -19.13 -5.10 -9.08
N ALA A 226 -19.90 -5.31 -10.15
CA ALA A 226 -19.59 -6.29 -11.18
C ALA A 226 -18.31 -5.92 -11.95
N LEU A 227 -18.18 -4.67 -12.39
CA LEU A 227 -16.96 -4.17 -13.05
C LEU A 227 -15.73 -4.36 -12.16
N ALA A 228 -15.82 -3.98 -10.89
CA ALA A 228 -14.72 -4.13 -9.95
C ALA A 228 -14.31 -5.61 -9.76
N TRP A 229 -15.29 -6.51 -9.67
CA TRP A 229 -15.03 -7.94 -9.59
C TRP A 229 -14.35 -8.49 -10.85
N ASP A 230 -14.87 -8.14 -12.03
CA ASP A 230 -14.31 -8.58 -13.30
C ASP A 230 -12.83 -8.17 -13.40
N GLN A 231 -12.53 -6.91 -13.10
CA GLN A 231 -11.16 -6.39 -13.08
C GLN A 231 -10.27 -7.11 -12.06
N VAL A 232 -10.73 -7.32 -10.83
CA VAL A 232 -9.98 -8.06 -9.79
C VAL A 232 -9.58 -9.45 -10.28
N THR A 233 -10.46 -10.14 -11.01
CA THR A 233 -10.17 -11.49 -11.51
C THR A 233 -9.24 -11.54 -12.72
N THR A 234 -8.93 -10.39 -13.34
CA THR A 234 -8.09 -10.29 -14.54
C THR A 234 -6.76 -9.57 -14.34
N ILE A 235 -6.55 -8.90 -13.20
CA ILE A 235 -5.31 -8.13 -12.94
C ILE A 235 -4.06 -8.99 -13.06
N PHE A 236 -4.08 -10.19 -12.47
CA PHE A 236 -2.99 -11.15 -12.62
C PHE A 236 -3.37 -12.23 -13.62
N PRO A 237 -2.47 -12.61 -14.55
CA PRO A 237 -2.55 -13.89 -15.23
C PRO A 237 -2.67 -15.01 -14.19
N LYS A 238 -3.46 -16.05 -14.47
CA LYS A 238 -3.69 -17.16 -13.54
C LYS A 238 -2.39 -17.82 -13.03
N SER A 239 -1.36 -17.88 -13.88
CA SER A 239 -0.04 -18.44 -13.54
C SER A 239 0.80 -17.55 -12.63
N ALA A 240 0.45 -16.27 -12.51
CA ALA A 240 1.17 -15.26 -11.72
C ALA A 240 0.37 -14.76 -10.52
N THR A 241 -0.85 -15.26 -10.29
CA THR A 241 -1.67 -14.87 -9.14
C THR A 241 -1.06 -15.42 -7.85
N PRO A 242 -0.81 -14.58 -6.83
CA PRO A 242 -0.35 -15.06 -5.53
C PRO A 242 -1.35 -16.07 -4.93
N PRO A 243 -0.89 -17.21 -4.35
CA PRO A 243 -1.78 -18.28 -3.88
C PRO A 243 -2.87 -17.81 -2.90
N ALA A 244 -2.51 -16.95 -1.95
CA ALA A 244 -3.46 -16.39 -0.98
C ALA A 244 -4.58 -15.58 -1.65
N ILE A 245 -4.28 -14.85 -2.73
CA ILE A 245 -5.30 -14.13 -3.50
C ILE A 245 -6.17 -15.13 -4.27
N ALA A 246 -5.57 -16.13 -4.92
CA ALA A 246 -6.32 -17.15 -5.65
C ALA A 246 -7.33 -17.88 -4.75
N ASP A 247 -6.94 -18.22 -3.52
CA ASP A 247 -7.82 -18.86 -2.56
C ASP A 247 -8.90 -17.90 -2.04
N ALA A 248 -8.57 -16.64 -1.75
CA ALA A 248 -9.57 -15.64 -1.39
C ALA A 248 -10.63 -15.44 -2.50
N LEU A 249 -10.21 -15.44 -3.78
CA LEU A 249 -11.13 -15.35 -4.92
C LEU A 249 -12.09 -16.54 -5.00
N LYS A 250 -11.63 -17.77 -4.66
CA LYS A 250 -12.52 -18.94 -4.56
C LYS A 250 -13.55 -18.76 -3.46
N VAL A 251 -13.14 -18.26 -2.29
CA VAL A 251 -14.06 -18.00 -1.17
C VAL A 251 -15.12 -16.95 -1.55
N VAL A 252 -14.76 -15.91 -2.30
CA VAL A 252 -15.75 -14.95 -2.83
C VAL A 252 -16.75 -15.63 -3.77
N ARG A 253 -16.27 -16.47 -4.70
CA ARG A 253 -17.16 -17.23 -5.62
C ARG A 253 -18.15 -18.10 -4.85
N GLU A 254 -17.70 -18.80 -3.82
CA GLU A 254 -18.54 -19.67 -3.01
C GLU A 254 -19.52 -18.85 -2.14
N ARG A 255 -19.02 -17.92 -1.34
CA ARG A 255 -19.79 -17.26 -0.28
C ARG A 255 -20.60 -16.08 -0.77
N PHE A 256 -20.02 -15.24 -1.64
CA PHE A 256 -20.72 -14.08 -2.17
C PHE A 256 -21.61 -14.48 -3.34
N PHE A 257 -21.04 -15.08 -4.39
CA PHE A 257 -21.80 -15.39 -5.60
C PHE A 257 -22.64 -16.66 -5.48
N GLY A 258 -22.15 -17.70 -4.80
CA GLY A 258 -22.87 -18.96 -4.64
C GLY A 258 -23.98 -18.90 -3.58
N ALA A 259 -23.66 -18.43 -2.37
CA ALA A 259 -24.61 -18.44 -1.25
C ALA A 259 -25.44 -17.15 -1.14
N TYR A 260 -24.81 -15.98 -1.16
CA TYR A 260 -25.48 -14.71 -0.87
C TYR A 260 -26.25 -14.12 -2.06
N ALA A 261 -25.64 -14.05 -3.24
CA ALA A 261 -26.22 -13.37 -4.40
C ALA A 261 -27.61 -13.90 -4.82
N PRO A 262 -27.90 -15.22 -4.81
CA PRO A 262 -29.23 -15.71 -5.16
C PRO A 262 -30.32 -15.24 -4.17
N VAL A 263 -30.00 -15.24 -2.87
CA VAL A 263 -30.92 -14.76 -1.83
C VAL A 263 -31.12 -13.26 -1.96
N ARG A 264 -30.03 -12.50 -2.17
CA ARG A 264 -30.07 -11.05 -2.42
C ARG A 264 -30.98 -10.72 -3.61
N ASP A 265 -30.87 -11.46 -4.70
CA ASP A 265 -31.67 -11.21 -5.90
C ASP A 265 -33.15 -11.53 -5.66
N LYS A 266 -33.47 -12.61 -4.94
CA LYS A 266 -34.84 -12.89 -4.52
C LYS A 266 -35.43 -11.80 -3.63
N VAL A 267 -34.67 -11.33 -2.63
CA VAL A 267 -35.07 -10.22 -1.76
C VAL A 267 -35.33 -8.95 -2.58
N TYR A 268 -34.42 -8.61 -3.50
CA TYR A 268 -34.61 -7.45 -4.37
C TYR A 268 -35.90 -7.56 -5.21
N GLN A 269 -36.14 -8.71 -5.84
CA GLN A 269 -37.36 -8.95 -6.63
C GLN A 269 -38.64 -8.79 -5.80
N ASN A 270 -38.66 -9.35 -4.58
CA ASN A 270 -39.80 -9.19 -3.68
C ASN A 270 -40.06 -7.71 -3.36
N LEU A 271 -39.01 -6.96 -3.01
CA LEU A 271 -39.15 -5.57 -2.58
C LEU A 271 -39.53 -4.62 -3.74
N ILE A 272 -39.12 -4.89 -4.98
CA ILE A 272 -39.60 -4.10 -6.14
C ILE A 272 -41.04 -4.45 -6.54
N ALA A 273 -41.50 -5.66 -6.21
CA ALA A 273 -42.89 -6.10 -6.37
C ALA A 273 -43.79 -5.66 -5.20
N GLY A 274 -43.25 -4.92 -4.22
CA GLY A 274 -43.98 -4.50 -3.01
C GLY A 274 -44.30 -5.64 -2.04
N SER A 275 -43.71 -6.81 -2.23
CA SER A 275 -43.85 -7.97 -1.35
C SER A 275 -42.86 -7.92 -0.18
N PRO A 276 -43.15 -8.59 0.94
CA PRO A 276 -42.18 -8.73 2.04
C PRO A 276 -40.86 -9.34 1.54
N ALA A 277 -39.73 -8.95 2.17
CA ALA A 277 -38.39 -9.42 1.78
C ALA A 277 -38.28 -10.96 1.69
N GLY A 278 -39.05 -11.70 2.48
CA GLY A 278 -39.06 -13.16 2.48
C GLY A 278 -37.91 -13.79 3.29
N VAL A 279 -37.19 -12.95 4.06
CA VAL A 279 -36.17 -13.35 5.04
C VAL A 279 -36.29 -12.44 6.26
N SER A 280 -36.05 -12.98 7.45
CA SER A 280 -35.96 -12.19 8.67
C SER A 280 -34.69 -11.33 8.69
N PRO A 281 -34.63 -10.26 9.51
CA PRO A 281 -33.40 -9.46 9.67
C PRO A 281 -32.19 -10.30 10.11
N LYS A 282 -32.41 -11.34 10.92
CA LYS A 282 -31.36 -12.27 11.35
C LYS A 282 -30.85 -13.11 10.19
N GLU A 283 -31.75 -13.76 9.44
CA GLU A 283 -31.36 -14.57 8.27
C GLU A 283 -30.65 -13.72 7.22
N TRP A 284 -31.11 -12.48 7.01
CA TRP A 284 -30.45 -11.52 6.12
C TRP A 284 -29.01 -11.22 6.57
N ALA A 285 -28.79 -11.03 7.87
CA ALA A 285 -27.45 -10.82 8.40
C ALA A 285 -26.57 -12.07 8.27
N ASP A 286 -27.11 -13.25 8.61
CA ASP A 286 -26.39 -14.52 8.60
C ASP A 286 -25.96 -14.94 7.18
N ILE A 287 -26.78 -14.65 6.16
CA ILE A 287 -26.43 -14.95 4.76
C ILE A 287 -25.52 -13.89 4.14
N SER A 288 -25.70 -12.61 4.47
CA SER A 288 -24.95 -11.51 3.83
C SER A 288 -23.56 -11.30 4.41
N ASN A 289 -23.37 -11.47 5.72
CA ASN A 289 -22.09 -11.20 6.37
C ASN A 289 -20.95 -12.08 5.82
N PRO A 290 -21.09 -13.42 5.67
CA PRO A 290 -20.03 -14.26 5.13
C PRO A 290 -19.62 -13.86 3.71
N GLY A 291 -20.59 -13.57 2.83
CA GLY A 291 -20.32 -13.14 1.46
C GLY A 291 -19.59 -11.80 1.41
N LEU A 292 -20.04 -10.81 2.18
CA LEU A 292 -19.39 -9.49 2.25
C LEU A 292 -18.00 -9.56 2.90
N ASN A 293 -17.79 -10.42 3.89
CA ASN A 293 -16.48 -10.64 4.51
C ASN A 293 -15.52 -11.37 3.56
N ALA A 294 -16.01 -12.26 2.70
CA ALA A 294 -15.19 -12.91 1.69
C ALA A 294 -14.54 -11.89 0.75
N ILE A 295 -15.27 -10.83 0.37
CA ILE A 295 -14.71 -9.73 -0.44
C ILE A 295 -13.55 -9.07 0.32
N VAL A 296 -13.72 -8.76 1.60
CA VAL A 296 -12.66 -8.18 2.44
C VAL A 296 -11.42 -9.09 2.50
N GLY A 297 -11.61 -10.42 2.52
CA GLY A 297 -10.52 -11.39 2.50
C GLY A 297 -9.59 -11.26 1.27
N VAL A 298 -10.10 -10.83 0.11
CA VAL A 298 -9.27 -10.58 -1.08
C VAL A 298 -8.33 -9.40 -0.87
N ARG A 299 -8.83 -8.32 -0.26
CA ARG A 299 -8.01 -7.16 0.11
C ARG A 299 -6.93 -7.57 1.10
N ASP A 300 -7.29 -8.32 2.14
CA ASP A 300 -6.33 -8.73 3.18
C ASP A 300 -5.25 -9.66 2.60
N ALA A 301 -5.60 -10.52 1.65
CA ALA A 301 -4.63 -11.31 0.90
C ALA A 301 -3.70 -10.43 0.05
N ALA A 302 -4.21 -9.37 -0.59
CA ALA A 302 -3.40 -8.43 -1.35
C ALA A 302 -2.48 -7.56 -0.47
N ILE A 303 -2.92 -7.16 0.73
CA ILE A 303 -2.10 -6.50 1.75
C ILE A 303 -0.94 -7.41 2.15
N SER A 304 -1.24 -8.67 2.51
CA SER A 304 -0.22 -9.66 2.90
C SER A 304 0.79 -9.94 1.78
N ALA A 305 0.31 -10.12 0.55
CA ALA A 305 1.17 -10.32 -0.62
C ALA A 305 2.09 -9.12 -0.88
N GLY A 306 1.58 -7.88 -0.73
CA GLY A 306 2.37 -6.66 -0.90
C GLY A 306 3.46 -6.52 0.16
N ALA A 307 3.13 -6.78 1.43
CA ALA A 307 4.10 -6.78 2.51
C ALA A 307 5.20 -7.85 2.30
N ALA A 308 4.83 -9.06 1.89
CA ALA A 308 5.79 -10.12 1.59
C ALA A 308 6.72 -9.75 0.42
N HIS A 309 6.16 -9.17 -0.66
CA HIS A 309 6.93 -8.73 -1.82
C HIS A 309 7.94 -7.63 -1.47
N LEU A 310 7.52 -6.60 -0.75
CA LEU A 310 8.40 -5.51 -0.32
C LEU A 310 9.48 -6.00 0.65
N SER A 311 9.15 -6.93 1.56
CA SER A 311 10.13 -7.56 2.45
C SER A 311 11.19 -8.35 1.67
N GLN A 312 10.79 -9.09 0.63
CA GLN A 312 11.72 -9.82 -0.23
C GLN A 312 12.61 -8.86 -1.03
N ARG A 313 12.04 -7.77 -1.57
CA ARG A 313 12.79 -6.72 -2.27
C ARG A 313 13.82 -6.07 -1.35
N ALA A 314 13.44 -5.76 -0.11
CA ALA A 314 14.33 -5.15 0.87
C ALA A 314 15.51 -6.09 1.22
N SER A 315 15.23 -7.37 1.48
CA SER A 315 16.27 -8.38 1.74
C SER A 315 17.23 -8.54 0.56
N THR A 316 16.69 -8.56 -0.66
CA THR A 316 17.49 -8.65 -1.89
C THR A 316 18.40 -7.43 -2.04
N ALA A 317 17.86 -6.21 -1.85
CA ALA A 317 18.62 -4.98 -1.94
C ALA A 317 19.74 -4.92 -0.87
N GLN A 318 19.46 -5.34 0.36
CA GLN A 318 20.46 -5.40 1.43
C GLN A 318 21.59 -6.38 1.10
N ARG A 319 21.26 -7.57 0.57
CA ARG A 319 22.26 -8.54 0.13
C ARG A 319 23.10 -7.99 -1.03
N SER A 320 22.49 -7.33 -2.01
CA SER A 320 23.21 -6.70 -3.12
C SER A 320 24.15 -5.61 -2.64
N LEU A 321 23.72 -4.78 -1.68
CA LEU A 321 24.58 -3.77 -1.06
C LEU A 321 25.76 -4.41 -0.32
N ALA A 322 25.54 -5.47 0.46
CA ALA A 322 26.60 -6.18 1.16
C ALA A 322 27.65 -6.78 0.19
N ILE A 323 27.20 -7.36 -0.93
CA ILE A 323 28.09 -7.86 -1.98
C ILE A 323 28.89 -6.71 -2.60
N ASN A 324 28.25 -5.59 -2.92
CA ASN A 324 28.94 -4.42 -3.51
C ASN A 324 29.96 -3.80 -2.56
N LEU A 325 29.66 -3.72 -1.26
CA LEU A 325 30.63 -3.30 -0.25
C LEU A 325 31.83 -4.25 -0.19
N GLY A 326 31.60 -5.57 -0.26
CA GLY A 326 32.67 -6.57 -0.34
C GLY A 326 33.53 -6.42 -1.61
N LEU A 327 32.90 -6.20 -2.77
CA LEU A 327 33.61 -5.95 -4.03
C LEU A 327 34.40 -4.64 -4.00
N MET A 328 33.86 -3.59 -3.38
CA MET A 328 34.55 -2.31 -3.20
C MET A 328 35.78 -2.48 -2.29
N ALA A 329 35.66 -3.24 -1.19
CA ALA A 329 36.80 -3.56 -0.33
C ALA A 329 37.86 -4.38 -1.07
N ALA A 330 37.46 -5.38 -1.86
CA ALA A 330 38.37 -6.16 -2.69
C ALA A 330 39.08 -5.30 -3.75
N ALA A 331 38.35 -4.41 -4.43
CA ALA A 331 38.91 -3.48 -5.40
C ALA A 331 39.93 -2.52 -4.77
N LEU A 332 39.66 -2.05 -3.55
CA LEU A 332 40.59 -1.22 -2.79
C LEU A 332 41.87 -1.99 -2.44
N ILE A 333 41.74 -3.23 -1.93
CA ILE A 333 42.88 -4.09 -1.61
C ILE A 333 43.73 -4.36 -2.85
N LEU A 334 43.10 -4.71 -3.98
CA LEU A 334 43.79 -4.96 -5.24
C LEU A 334 44.51 -3.71 -5.75
N THR A 335 43.87 -2.54 -5.67
CA THR A 335 44.48 -1.27 -6.07
C THR A 335 45.71 -0.95 -5.23
N ILE A 336 45.62 -1.12 -3.91
CA ILE A 336 46.76 -0.95 -3.00
C ILE A 336 47.86 -1.97 -3.31
N ALA A 337 47.52 -3.24 -3.53
CA ALA A 337 48.49 -4.29 -3.84
C ALA A 337 49.23 -4.01 -5.15
N VAL A 338 48.51 -3.64 -6.22
CA VAL A 338 49.11 -3.26 -7.51
C VAL A 338 50.04 -2.06 -7.36
N TYR A 339 49.62 -1.04 -6.60
CA TYR A 339 50.45 0.12 -6.31
C TYR A 339 51.74 -0.26 -5.57
N LEU A 340 51.65 -1.05 -4.49
CA LEU A 340 52.79 -1.48 -3.69
C LEU A 340 53.76 -2.36 -4.51
N ILE A 341 53.24 -3.29 -5.31
CA ILE A 341 54.05 -4.14 -6.21
C ILE A 341 54.74 -3.28 -7.27
N SER A 342 54.02 -2.40 -7.95
CA SER A 342 54.57 -1.51 -8.97
C SER A 342 55.66 -0.59 -8.40
N ARG A 343 55.45 -0.04 -7.20
CA ARG A 343 56.43 0.78 -6.49
C ARG A 343 57.68 -0.02 -6.12
N ASN A 344 57.52 -1.16 -5.45
CA ASN A 344 58.63 -1.88 -4.82
C ASN A 344 59.41 -2.77 -5.80
N ARG A 345 58.76 -3.32 -6.83
CA ARG A 345 59.37 -4.28 -7.77
C ARG A 345 59.76 -3.68 -9.11
N VAL A 346 59.16 -2.55 -9.50
CA VAL A 346 59.41 -1.94 -10.82
C VAL A 346 60.03 -0.55 -10.67
N SER A 347 59.31 0.39 -10.07
CA SER A 347 59.77 1.78 -9.99
C SER A 347 61.07 1.93 -9.19
N LEU A 348 61.12 1.46 -7.94
CA LEU A 348 62.31 1.60 -7.09
C LEU A 348 63.58 0.94 -7.67
N PRO A 349 63.56 -0.33 -8.14
CA PRO A 349 64.73 -0.95 -8.75
C PRO A 349 65.20 -0.24 -10.02
N LEU A 350 64.28 0.22 -10.89
CA LEU A 350 64.65 0.97 -12.09
C LEU A 350 65.31 2.30 -11.76
N THR A 351 64.84 3.00 -10.71
CA THR A 351 65.48 4.25 -10.27
C THR A 351 66.90 3.98 -9.78
N ARG A 352 67.12 2.91 -9.00
CA ARG A 352 68.46 2.52 -8.54
C ARG A 352 69.39 2.22 -9.70
N ILE A 353 68.96 1.40 -10.67
CA ILE A 353 69.77 1.09 -11.88
C ILE A 353 70.10 2.35 -12.66
N ALA A 354 69.11 3.24 -12.86
CA ALA A 354 69.32 4.51 -13.55
C ALA A 354 70.30 5.43 -12.81
N GLU A 355 70.29 5.41 -11.49
CA GLU A 355 71.18 6.20 -10.63
C GLU A 355 72.61 5.66 -10.64
N THR A 356 72.80 4.33 -10.56
CA THR A 356 74.11 3.67 -10.72
C THR A 356 74.71 3.92 -12.10
N LEU A 357 73.92 3.81 -13.17
CA LEU A 357 74.35 4.14 -14.53
C LEU A 357 74.77 5.61 -14.66
N ARG A 358 74.06 6.53 -13.99
CA ARG A 358 74.41 7.96 -13.96
C ARG A 358 75.75 8.20 -13.29
N GLN A 359 75.98 7.58 -12.14
CA GLN A 359 77.23 7.69 -11.39
C GLN A 359 78.42 7.13 -12.18
N LEU A 360 78.23 6.01 -12.89
CA LEU A 360 79.21 5.46 -13.84
C LEU A 360 79.54 6.44 -14.98
N THR A 361 78.52 7.06 -15.60
CA THR A 361 78.74 8.07 -16.65
C THR A 361 79.37 9.36 -16.15
N ASP A 362 79.17 9.71 -14.87
CA ASP A 362 79.80 10.88 -14.23
C ASP A 362 81.22 10.56 -13.70
N GLY A 363 81.78 9.39 -14.03
CA GLY A 363 83.18 9.03 -13.73
C GLY A 363 83.44 8.58 -12.30
N LYS A 364 82.40 8.31 -11.50
CA LYS A 364 82.56 7.71 -10.16
C LYS A 364 82.70 6.19 -10.31
N LEU A 365 83.95 5.72 -10.29
CA LEU A 365 84.30 4.31 -10.49
C LEU A 365 84.46 3.50 -9.18
N ASP A 366 84.43 4.16 -8.02
CA ASP A 366 84.34 3.49 -6.71
C ASP A 366 82.86 3.31 -6.35
N LEU A 367 82.29 2.16 -6.68
CA LEU A 367 80.91 1.77 -6.38
C LEU A 367 80.85 0.44 -5.63
#